data_AF-A0A7C1NHK5-F1
#
_entry.id   AF-A0A7C1NHK5-F1
#
_cell.length_a   1.000
_cell.length_b   1.000
_cell.length_c   1.000
_cell.angle_alpha   90.00
_cell.angle_beta   90.00
_cell.angle_gamma   90.00
#
_symmetry.space_group_name_H-M   'P 1'
#
loop_
_entity.id
_entity.type
_entity.pdbx_description
1 polymer ?
#
loop_
_entity_poly.entity_id
_entity_poly.type
_entity_poly.pdbx_seq_one_letter_code
_entity_poly.pdbx_strand_id
1 'polypeptide(L)'
;MKKLERLQGAIVADNKLKVYEPHFEKLIVANRRNRVIYDLAIASVNYDHAETEEDKIKYLKEMYDLNERDFDIIKNNYFDVNPVSETGTKSCMIPYHELKRVLTNELYPDKRDDEPIYLGVEALGWLWL
;
A
#
# COMPACT_ATOMS: atom_id res chain seq x y z
N MET A 1 -15.27 -7.48 6.32
CA MET A 1 -15.90 -6.15 6.25
C MET A 1 -17.17 -6.02 7.08
N LYS A 2 -18.27 -6.71 6.76
CA LYS A 2 -19.58 -6.60 7.47
C LYS A 2 -19.51 -6.69 9.01
N LYS A 3 -18.60 -7.48 9.58
CA LYS A 3 -18.41 -7.58 11.04
C LYS A 3 -17.87 -6.29 11.65
N LEU A 4 -16.87 -5.65 11.03
CA LEU A 4 -16.26 -4.42 11.53
C LEU A 4 -17.24 -3.24 11.41
N GLU A 5 -17.94 -3.11 10.29
CA GLU A 5 -18.95 -2.07 10.07
C GLU A 5 -20.09 -2.16 11.09
N ARG A 6 -20.55 -3.38 11.39
CA ARG A 6 -21.57 -3.62 12.43
C ARG A 6 -21.06 -3.23 13.82
N LEU A 7 -19.82 -3.58 14.15
CA LEU A 7 -19.23 -3.23 15.45
C LEU A 7 -19.00 -1.72 15.58
N GLN A 8 -18.55 -1.07 14.51
CA GLN A 8 -18.44 0.39 14.44
C GLN A 8 -19.79 1.06 14.70
N GLY A 9 -20.86 0.62 14.03
CA GLY A 9 -22.21 1.16 14.27
C GLY A 9 -22.67 1.00 15.73
N ALA A 10 -22.32 -0.12 16.38
CA ALA A 10 -22.67 -0.36 17.77
C ALA A 10 -21.90 0.56 18.74
N ILE A 11 -20.60 0.81 18.51
CA ILE A 11 -19.82 1.69 19.39
C ILE A 11 -20.15 3.17 19.21
N VAL A 12 -20.53 3.60 18.00
CA VAL A 12 -20.90 4.99 17.70
C VAL A 12 -22.20 5.38 18.40
N ALA A 13 -23.10 4.41 18.60
CA ALA A 13 -24.34 4.60 19.34
C ALA A 13 -24.16 4.65 20.87
N ASP A 14 -22.98 4.30 21.39
CA ASP A 14 -22.68 4.30 22.82
C ASP A 14 -21.86 5.55 23.22
N ASN A 15 -22.40 6.34 24.15
CA ASN A 15 -21.80 7.61 24.59
C ASN A 15 -20.40 7.47 25.21
N LYS A 16 -20.05 6.30 25.76
CA LYS A 16 -18.73 6.05 26.34
C LYS A 16 -17.74 5.48 25.31
N LEU A 17 -18.23 4.68 24.36
CA LEU A 17 -17.39 3.96 23.41
C LEU A 17 -17.17 4.70 22.09
N LYS A 18 -17.98 5.72 21.77
CA LYS A 18 -17.87 6.48 20.52
C LYS A 18 -16.47 7.06 20.28
N VAL A 19 -15.71 7.38 21.34
CA VAL A 19 -14.32 7.85 21.25
C VAL A 19 -13.41 6.90 20.45
N TYR A 20 -13.75 5.62 20.37
CA TYR A 20 -12.98 4.61 19.64
C TYR A 20 -13.36 4.46 18.17
N GLU A 21 -14.33 5.22 17.65
CA GLU A 21 -14.73 5.20 16.23
C GLU A 21 -13.54 5.31 15.26
N PRO A 22 -12.56 6.23 15.47
CA PRO A 22 -11.41 6.35 14.56
C PRO A 22 -10.54 5.08 14.49
N HIS A 23 -10.48 4.26 15.54
CA HIS A 23 -9.74 3.00 15.47
C HIS A 23 -10.43 2.00 14.53
N PHE A 24 -11.76 1.99 14.49
CA PHE A 24 -12.50 1.14 13.55
C PHE A 24 -12.32 1.61 12.11
N GLU A 25 -12.28 2.92 11.86
CA GLU A 25 -11.94 3.47 10.54
C GLU A 25 -10.55 3.02 10.10
N LYS A 26 -9.53 3.18 10.96
CA LYS A 26 -8.16 2.70 10.72
C LYS A 26 -8.13 1.19 10.40
N LEU A 27 -8.86 0.37 11.16
CA LEU A 27 -8.96 -1.08 10.93
C LEU A 27 -9.65 -1.43 9.61
N ILE A 28 -10.70 -0.71 9.24
CA ILE A 28 -11.43 -0.89 7.97
C ILE A 28 -10.50 -0.59 6.80
N VAL A 29 -9.77 0.52 6.86
CA VAL A 29 -8.78 0.91 5.85
C VAL A 29 -7.68 -0.15 5.75
N ALA A 30 -7.10 -0.56 6.87
CA ALA A 30 -6.07 -1.61 6.89
C ALA A 30 -6.57 -2.93 6.28
N ASN A 31 -7.80 -3.35 6.56
CA ASN A 31 -8.38 -4.56 5.96
C ASN A 31 -8.58 -4.43 4.45
N ARG A 32 -9.00 -3.25 3.95
CA ARG A 32 -9.14 -3.00 2.51
C ARG A 32 -7.79 -3.08 1.81
N ARG A 33 -6.75 -2.46 2.39
CA ARG A 33 -5.37 -2.51 1.90
C ARG A 33 -4.82 -3.93 1.89
N ASN A 34 -4.94 -4.65 3.02
CA ASN A 34 -4.48 -6.04 3.14
C ASN A 34 -5.06 -6.95 2.07
N ARG A 35 -6.31 -6.71 1.64
CA ARG A 35 -6.90 -7.48 0.55
C ARG A 35 -6.14 -7.26 -0.76
N VAL A 36 -5.86 -6.01 -1.11
CA VAL A 36 -5.11 -5.66 -2.33
C VAL A 36 -3.68 -6.16 -2.26
N ILE A 37 -3.01 -6.00 -1.12
CA ILE A 37 -1.64 -6.48 -0.88
C ILE A 37 -1.56 -8.01 -1.00
N TYR A 38 -2.58 -8.73 -0.53
CA TYR A 38 -2.64 -10.19 -0.69
C TYR A 38 -2.77 -10.59 -2.15
N ASP A 39 -3.63 -9.92 -2.90
CA ASP A 39 -3.75 -10.14 -4.35
C ASP A 39 -2.43 -9.79 -5.07
N LEU A 40 -1.70 -8.74 -4.63
CA LEU A 40 -0.38 -8.38 -5.15
C LEU A 40 0.67 -9.46 -4.87
N ALA A 41 0.69 -10.01 -3.66
CA ALA A 41 1.60 -11.11 -3.31
C ALA A 41 1.33 -12.36 -4.15
N ILE A 42 0.06 -12.68 -4.45
CA ILE A 42 -0.29 -13.76 -5.37
C ILE A 42 0.27 -13.49 -6.77
N ALA A 43 0.09 -12.28 -7.30
CA ALA A 43 0.62 -11.90 -8.61
C ALA A 43 2.15 -12.02 -8.66
N SER A 44 2.85 -11.64 -7.57
CA SER A 44 4.30 -11.83 -7.43
C SER A 44 4.70 -13.31 -7.46
N VAL A 45 4.00 -14.17 -6.71
CA VAL A 45 4.27 -15.62 -6.72
C VAL A 45 4.01 -16.22 -8.11
N ASN A 46 2.99 -15.74 -8.82
CA ASN A 46 2.70 -16.20 -10.18
C ASN A 46 3.74 -15.72 -11.20
N TYR A 47 4.29 -14.51 -11.02
CA TYR A 47 5.42 -14.01 -11.81
C TYR A 47 6.64 -14.93 -11.68
N ASP A 48 6.98 -15.36 -10.46
CA ASP A 48 8.12 -16.25 -10.22
C ASP A 48 7.94 -17.64 -10.85
N HIS A 49 6.69 -18.10 -10.99
CA HIS A 49 6.35 -19.37 -11.63
C HIS A 49 6.05 -19.25 -13.13
N ALA A 50 6.08 -18.05 -13.70
CA ALA A 50 5.76 -17.85 -15.11
C ALA A 50 6.86 -18.43 -16.02
N GLU A 51 6.46 -19.29 -16.96
CA GLU A 51 7.38 -19.96 -17.89
C GLU A 51 7.74 -19.09 -19.10
N THR A 52 6.86 -18.16 -19.47
CA THR A 52 7.02 -17.30 -20.65
C THR A 52 7.23 -15.84 -20.27
N GLU A 53 7.96 -15.11 -21.11
CA GLU A 53 8.13 -13.67 -20.94
C GLU A 53 6.81 -12.90 -21.09
N GLU A 54 5.88 -13.39 -21.90
CA GLU A 54 4.54 -12.82 -22.04
C GLU A 54 3.75 -12.91 -20.71
N ASP A 55 3.81 -14.06 -20.03
CA ASP A 55 3.17 -14.25 -18.73
C ASP A 55 3.84 -13.40 -17.64
N LYS A 56 5.18 -13.29 -17.65
CA LYS A 56 5.90 -12.39 -16.74
C LYS A 56 5.46 -10.94 -16.92
N ILE A 57 5.40 -10.44 -18.16
CA ILE A 57 4.93 -9.08 -18.45
C ILE A 57 3.48 -8.88 -17.98
N LYS A 58 2.62 -9.89 -18.15
CA LYS A 58 1.24 -9.84 -17.65
C LYS A 58 1.20 -9.69 -16.14
N TYR A 59 1.96 -10.49 -15.38
CA TYR A 59 1.97 -10.39 -13.92
C TYR A 59 2.65 -9.11 -13.41
N LEU A 60 3.66 -8.59 -14.11
CA LEU A 60 4.22 -7.26 -13.81
C LEU A 60 3.18 -6.15 -13.94
N LYS A 61 2.37 -6.17 -15.01
CA LYS A 61 1.25 -5.22 -15.18
C LYS A 61 0.18 -5.38 -14.11
N GLU A 62 -0.16 -6.62 -13.75
CA GLU A 62 -1.11 -6.91 -12.67
C GLU A 62 -0.62 -6.36 -11.32
N MET A 63 0.65 -6.58 -10.96
CA MET A 63 1.26 -6.01 -9.77
C MET A 63 1.28 -4.47 -9.81
N TYR A 64 1.52 -3.88 -10.97
CA TYR A 64 1.48 -2.43 -11.15
C TYR A 64 0.09 -1.87 -10.84
N ASP A 65 -0.95 -2.45 -11.44
CA ASP A 65 -2.35 -2.03 -11.21
C ASP A 65 -2.79 -2.24 -9.76
N LEU A 66 -2.36 -3.34 -9.13
CA LEU A 66 -2.62 -3.59 -7.71
C LEU A 66 -1.90 -2.60 -6.79
N ASN A 67 -0.66 -2.22 -7.13
CA ASN A 67 0.09 -1.19 -6.40
C ASN A 67 -0.59 0.18 -6.51
N GLU A 68 -1.08 0.56 -7.70
CA GLU A 68 -1.89 1.78 -7.88
C GLU A 68 -3.18 1.74 -7.03
N ARG A 69 -3.87 0.59 -7.00
CA ARG A 69 -5.09 0.43 -6.21
C ARG A 69 -4.85 0.52 -4.70
N ASP A 70 -3.75 -0.03 -4.17
CA ASP A 70 -3.40 0.15 -2.76
C ASP A 70 -3.09 1.63 -2.48
N PHE A 71 -2.35 2.29 -3.38
CA PHE A 71 -2.02 3.69 -3.22
C PHE A 71 -3.22 4.63 -3.31
N ASP A 72 -4.23 4.32 -4.12
CA ASP A 72 -5.51 5.03 -4.10
C ASP A 72 -6.21 4.93 -2.75
N ILE A 73 -6.13 3.79 -2.07
CA ILE A 73 -6.63 3.69 -0.70
C ILE A 73 -5.77 4.57 0.22
N ILE A 74 -4.46 4.57 0.06
CA ILE A 74 -3.55 5.34 0.93
C ILE A 74 -3.77 6.85 0.79
N LYS A 75 -3.79 7.38 -0.43
CA LYS A 75 -4.01 8.82 -0.71
C LYS A 75 -5.29 9.36 -0.08
N ASN A 76 -6.32 8.53 0.03
CA ASN A 76 -7.61 8.91 0.59
C ASN A 76 -7.66 8.83 2.12
N ASN A 77 -6.66 8.24 2.80
CA ASN A 77 -6.73 7.93 4.23
C ASN A 77 -5.49 8.34 5.04
N TYR A 78 -4.37 8.71 4.40
CA TYR A 78 -3.13 9.10 5.08
C TYR A 78 -2.64 10.45 4.57
N PHE A 79 -1.96 11.20 5.44
CA PHE A 79 -1.24 12.41 5.06
C PHE A 79 0.21 12.05 4.69
N ASP A 80 0.86 12.94 3.94
CA ASP A 80 2.26 12.84 3.55
C ASP A 80 2.66 11.49 2.92
N VAL A 81 2.12 11.26 1.73
CA VAL A 81 2.25 10.01 0.99
C VAL A 81 3.30 10.07 -0.12
N ASN A 82 4.00 11.20 -0.26
CA ASN A 82 5.01 11.42 -1.29
C ASN A 82 6.42 11.24 -0.69
N PRO A 83 7.42 10.87 -1.50
CA PRO A 83 8.78 10.79 -1.00
C PRO A 83 9.34 12.17 -0.67
N VAL A 84 10.05 12.28 0.45
CA VAL A 84 10.87 13.45 0.80
C VAL A 84 12.30 13.20 0.32
N SER A 85 12.91 14.21 -0.30
CA SER A 85 14.25 14.13 -0.88
C SER A 85 15.23 15.20 -0.37
N GLU A 86 14.83 16.03 0.60
CA GLU A 86 15.61 17.18 1.09
C GLU A 86 16.98 16.79 1.68
N THR A 87 17.12 15.57 2.19
CA THR A 87 18.35 15.04 2.80
C THR A 87 19.31 14.42 1.78
N GLY A 88 18.98 14.47 0.48
CA GLY A 88 19.74 13.81 -0.59
C GLY A 88 19.41 12.32 -0.76
N THR A 89 18.55 11.76 0.09
CA THR A 89 18.05 10.38 -0.01
C THR A 89 16.53 10.42 -0.11
N LYS A 90 15.95 9.89 -1.20
CA LYS A 90 14.50 9.74 -1.33
C LYS A 90 13.99 8.76 -0.28
N SER A 91 13.05 9.18 0.56
CA SER A 91 12.43 8.28 1.53
C SER A 91 10.92 8.50 1.63
N CYS A 92 10.17 7.42 1.84
CA CYS A 92 8.72 7.46 2.01
C CYS A 92 8.27 6.42 3.04
N MET A 93 7.24 6.75 3.82
CA MET A 93 6.64 5.83 4.80
C MET A 93 5.79 4.74 4.13
N ILE A 94 5.53 4.89 2.84
CA ILE A 94 4.67 4.02 2.05
C ILE A 94 5.50 3.29 0.98
N PRO A 95 5.48 1.95 0.93
CA PRO A 95 6.31 1.16 -0.01
C PRO A 95 5.91 1.32 -1.49
N TYR A 96 4.83 2.05 -1.78
CA TYR A 96 4.27 2.24 -3.12
C TYR A 96 5.30 2.74 -4.14
N HIS A 97 6.04 3.80 -3.81
CA HIS A 97 6.89 4.50 -4.80
C HIS A 97 8.07 3.65 -5.23
N GLU A 98 8.69 2.94 -4.28
CA GLU A 98 9.79 2.03 -4.60
C GLU A 98 9.30 0.83 -5.39
N LEU A 99 8.17 0.22 -4.99
CA LEU A 99 7.60 -0.88 -5.76
C LEU A 99 7.21 -0.45 -7.18
N LYS A 100 6.64 0.75 -7.33
CA LYS A 100 6.33 1.33 -8.64
C LYS A 100 7.58 1.52 -9.48
N ARG A 101 8.67 2.03 -8.90
CA ARG A 101 9.96 2.19 -9.58
C ARG A 101 10.48 0.84 -10.07
N VAL A 102 10.52 -0.17 -9.19
CA VAL A 102 10.97 -1.53 -9.54
C VAL A 102 10.13 -2.12 -10.67
N LEU A 103 8.80 -2.10 -10.55
CA LEU A 103 7.91 -2.64 -11.60
C LEU A 103 8.05 -1.89 -12.93
N THR A 104 8.21 -0.56 -12.88
CA THR A 104 8.42 0.26 -14.08
C THR A 104 9.75 -0.07 -14.76
N ASN A 105 10.81 -0.28 -13.99
CA ASN A 105 12.12 -0.65 -14.51
C ASN A 105 12.10 -2.01 -15.22
N GLU A 106 11.35 -2.97 -14.70
CA GLU A 106 11.18 -4.28 -15.33
C GLU A 106 10.29 -4.21 -16.59
N LEU A 107 9.22 -3.41 -16.56
CA LEU A 107 8.31 -3.24 -17.70
C LEU A 107 8.89 -2.39 -18.83
N TYR A 108 9.70 -1.38 -18.49
CA TYR A 108 10.23 -0.36 -19.41
C TYR A 108 11.72 -0.11 -19.13
N PRO A 109 12.62 -1.04 -19.50
CA PRO A 109 14.05 -0.92 -19.21
C PRO A 109 14.71 0.33 -19.83
N ASP A 110 14.14 0.91 -20.88
CA ASP A 110 14.58 2.15 -21.53
C ASP A 110 14.35 3.41 -20.68
N LYS A 111 13.46 3.32 -19.68
CA LYS A 111 13.09 4.43 -18.76
C LYS A 111 13.55 4.18 -17.34
N ARG A 112 14.53 3.30 -17.18
CA ARG A 112 15.00 2.84 -15.88
C ARG A 112 15.43 4.02 -14.99
N ASP A 113 14.90 4.04 -13.77
CA ASP A 113 15.36 4.92 -12.69
C ASP A 113 16.12 4.08 -11.68
N ASP A 114 17.41 4.31 -11.52
CA ASP A 114 18.28 3.58 -10.60
C ASP A 114 18.38 4.22 -9.21
N GLU A 115 17.70 5.33 -8.94
CA GLU A 115 17.70 5.97 -7.64
C GLU A 115 16.63 5.33 -6.71
N PRO A 116 17.03 4.53 -5.71
CA PRO A 116 16.09 3.85 -4.83
C PRO A 116 15.33 4.84 -3.93
N ILE A 117 14.10 4.48 -3.58
CA ILE A 117 13.29 5.19 -2.60
C ILE A 117 13.22 4.33 -1.34
N TYR A 118 13.83 4.81 -0.27
CA TYR A 118 13.92 4.04 0.97
C TYR A 118 12.64 4.13 1.79
N LEU A 119 12.30 3.03 2.46
CA LEU A 119 11.27 3.06 3.49
C LEU A 119 11.78 3.85 4.70
N GLY A 120 11.09 4.93 5.05
CA GLY A 120 11.40 5.71 6.26
C GLY A 120 11.24 4.84 7.51
N VAL A 121 12.28 4.80 8.35
CA VAL A 121 12.33 3.96 9.58
C VAL A 121 11.46 4.51 10.71
N GLU A 122 10.88 5.71 10.58
CA GLU A 122 10.11 6.36 11.65
C GLU A 122 8.66 5.84 11.83
N ALA A 123 8.35 4.63 11.35
CA ALA A 123 7.02 4.02 11.38
C ALA A 123 6.63 3.43 12.75
N LEU A 124 7.42 3.68 13.81
CA LEU A 124 7.04 3.35 15.19
C LEU A 124 6.35 4.53 15.90
N GLY A 125 6.43 5.76 15.37
CA GLY A 125 5.80 6.94 15.96
C GLY A 125 4.28 7.02 15.77
N TRP A 126 3.71 6.27 14.84
CA TRP A 126 2.30 6.40 14.43
C TRP A 126 1.34 5.44 15.17
N LEU A 127 1.88 4.58 16.03
CA LEU A 127 1.09 3.81 17.00
C LEU A 127 0.67 4.65 18.22
N TRP A 128 1.12 5.90 18.30
CA TRP A 128 0.71 6.86 19.32
C TRP A 128 0.30 8.17 18.66
N LEU A 129 -1.01 8.31 18.40
CA LEU A 129 -1.85 9.51 18.55
C LEU A 129 -3.32 9.08 18.38
#